data_AF-A0A5N5K783-F1
#
_entry.id   AF-A0A5N5K783-F1
#
_cell.length_a   1.000
_cell.length_b   1.000
_cell.length_c   1.000
_cell.angle_alpha   90.00
_cell.angle_beta   90.00
_cell.angle_gamma   90.00
#
_symmetry.space_group_name_H-M   'P 1'
#
loop_
_entity.id
_entity.type
_entity.pdbx_description
1 polymer ?
#
loop_
_entity_poly.entity_id
_entity_poly.type
_entity_poly.pdbx_seq_one_letter_code
_entity_poly.pdbx_strand_id
1 'polypeptide(L)'
;MTAVESLGSDNQGFARFIRVGFACTYHYVEGASYFGYAKGTASGVAPRAHVAMYKALWDEGSYTTDIIAAINQAISDGVDVLSISLGLDGVPLNEDPIALVSFAAMEKNIFVSTSAGNEGPFHATLHNGIPWVLTVAAGTLDREFGAVLTLGNGISIAGSSFYLGSSSFSEVPIVFKDECHIMSDLIKIGPKIMVCEGAFDSNDLSDQVENVSSANVTAGVFITNFTDTEGFIGDGFPVVIVSLRDGKTITDYIKNSNSPQASAEFRKTNLGIKPAPRVTSYSSRGPSASCPLVLKPDIMAPGSLILAAWPQSIEVGSNNSQPLFSNFNILSGTSMACPHAAGVAALLRKAHPD
;
A
#
# COMPACT_ATOMS: atom_id res chain seq x y z
N MET A 1 23.94 7.54 -6.51
CA MET A 1 22.53 7.66 -6.11
C MET A 1 22.44 7.44 -4.61
N THR A 2 21.54 8.15 -3.93
CA THR A 2 21.35 8.00 -2.49
C THR A 2 19.87 7.90 -2.18
N ALA A 3 19.54 7.10 -1.16
CA ALA A 3 18.23 7.11 -0.56
C ALA A 3 18.37 7.78 0.82
N VAL A 4 17.75 8.93 1.02
CA VAL A 4 17.69 9.61 2.34
C VAL A 4 16.25 9.56 2.81
N GLU A 5 15.79 8.39 3.23
CA GLU A 5 14.38 8.25 3.59
C GLU A 5 14.07 8.09 5.07
N SER A 6 12.95 8.75 5.36
CA SER A 6 12.03 8.68 6.49
C SER A 6 11.87 7.31 7.14
N LEU A 7 11.94 7.33 8.46
CA LEU A 7 11.60 6.24 9.37
C LEU A 7 10.30 6.58 10.14
N GLY A 8 9.14 6.08 9.73
CA GLY A 8 7.97 6.19 10.60
C GLY A 8 8.20 5.50 11.95
N SER A 9 7.66 6.10 13.02
CA SER A 9 7.77 5.73 14.44
C SER A 9 7.18 4.36 14.76
N ASP A 10 8.02 3.33 14.89
CA ASP A 10 7.79 2.08 15.63
C ASP A 10 8.96 1.16 15.31
N ASN A 11 9.14 0.02 16.00
CA ASN A 11 10.09 -1.06 15.63
C ASN A 11 10.07 -1.46 14.12
N GLN A 12 9.08 -0.98 13.35
CA GLN A 12 9.00 -0.94 11.89
C GLN A 12 9.91 0.09 11.20
N GLY A 13 10.63 0.98 11.89
CA GLY A 13 11.41 2.07 11.32
C GLY A 13 12.58 1.54 10.49
N PHE A 14 13.40 0.67 11.08
CA PHE A 14 14.48 -0.04 10.37
C PHE A 14 13.96 -0.83 9.16
N ALA A 15 12.73 -1.30 9.25
CA ALA A 15 12.11 -2.07 8.20
C ALA A 15 11.57 -1.19 7.06
N ARG A 16 11.00 -0.02 7.37
CA ARG A 16 10.62 1.02 6.38
C ARG A 16 11.85 1.53 5.62
N PHE A 17 13.00 1.64 6.30
CA PHE A 17 14.29 2.02 5.73
C PHE A 17 14.80 1.04 4.67
N ILE A 18 14.67 -0.27 4.88
CA ILE A 18 15.00 -1.29 3.87
C ILE A 18 14.02 -1.22 2.67
N ARG A 19 12.71 -1.01 2.87
CA ARG A 19 11.72 -1.06 1.77
C ARG A 19 11.97 -0.05 0.65
N VAL A 20 12.31 1.18 1.02
CA VAL A 20 12.42 2.31 0.10
C VAL A 20 13.66 2.20 -0.76
N GLY A 21 14.83 2.01 -0.12
CA GLY A 21 16.09 1.90 -0.84
C GLY A 21 15.99 0.80 -1.90
N PHE A 22 15.20 -0.23 -1.61
CA PHE A 22 14.88 -1.30 -2.54
C PHE A 22 13.95 -0.83 -3.66
N ALA A 23 12.82 -0.15 -3.46
CA ALA A 23 12.04 0.36 -4.61
C ALA A 23 12.89 1.19 -5.61
N CYS A 24 13.89 1.92 -5.12
CA CYS A 24 14.87 2.63 -5.96
C CYS A 24 15.90 1.72 -6.67
N THR A 25 16.63 0.84 -5.95
CA THR A 25 18.02 0.49 -6.37
C THR A 25 18.51 -0.95 -6.20
N TYR A 26 17.73 -1.86 -5.61
CA TYR A 26 18.21 -3.24 -5.40
C TYR A 26 18.42 -4.04 -6.68
N HIS A 27 19.39 -4.94 -6.60
CA HIS A 27 19.71 -5.93 -7.61
C HIS A 27 18.56 -6.92 -7.81
N TYR A 28 18.59 -7.67 -8.90
CA TYR A 28 17.61 -8.72 -9.19
C TYR A 28 17.59 -9.79 -8.09
N VAL A 29 16.43 -10.01 -7.48
CA VAL A 29 16.19 -11.08 -6.51
C VAL A 29 15.12 -12.01 -7.06
N GLU A 30 15.55 -13.19 -7.48
CA GLU A 30 14.66 -14.24 -7.98
C GLU A 30 13.80 -14.85 -6.87
N GLY A 31 12.61 -15.35 -7.24
CA GLY A 31 11.73 -16.06 -6.30
C GLY A 31 11.10 -15.16 -5.24
N ALA A 32 11.13 -13.84 -5.42
CA ALA A 32 10.50 -12.89 -4.53
C ALA A 32 8.98 -13.05 -4.54
N SER A 33 8.38 -13.01 -3.35
CA SER A 33 6.93 -13.04 -3.17
C SER A 33 6.56 -12.60 -1.76
N TYR A 34 5.30 -12.24 -1.56
CA TYR A 34 4.72 -12.03 -0.24
C TYR A 34 3.72 -13.16 0.04
N PHE A 35 4.15 -14.22 0.72
CA PHE A 35 3.34 -15.43 0.95
C PHE A 35 2.68 -16.02 -0.30
N GLY A 36 3.32 -15.88 -1.47
CA GLY A 36 2.80 -16.34 -2.77
C GLY A 36 2.15 -15.24 -3.62
N TYR A 37 1.75 -14.12 -3.03
CA TYR A 37 1.36 -12.93 -3.79
C TYR A 37 2.58 -12.33 -4.50
N ALA A 38 2.33 -11.71 -5.66
CA ALA A 38 3.33 -10.99 -6.47
C ALA A 38 4.60 -11.82 -6.77
N LYS A 39 4.45 -13.13 -6.98
CA LYS A 39 5.58 -14.02 -7.27
C LYS A 39 6.31 -13.58 -8.54
N GLY A 40 7.62 -13.38 -8.44
CA GLY A 40 8.44 -13.03 -9.59
C GLY A 40 9.90 -12.74 -9.23
N THR A 41 10.54 -11.93 -10.08
CA THR A 41 11.85 -11.35 -9.80
C THR A 41 11.66 -9.91 -9.35
N ALA A 42 12.12 -9.62 -8.15
CA ALA A 42 12.07 -8.31 -7.55
C ALA A 42 13.32 -7.51 -8.01
N SER A 43 13.14 -6.28 -8.51
CA SER A 43 14.22 -5.35 -8.87
C SER A 43 13.84 -3.91 -8.55
N GLY A 44 14.82 -3.06 -8.25
CA GLY A 44 14.61 -1.62 -8.12
C GLY A 44 14.48 -0.97 -9.48
N VAL A 45 14.01 0.28 -9.54
CA VAL A 45 13.97 1.06 -10.80
C VAL A 45 15.36 1.24 -11.40
N ALA A 46 16.38 1.46 -10.58
CA ALA A 46 17.78 1.64 -10.93
C ALA A 46 18.68 0.57 -10.28
N PRO A 47 18.62 -0.71 -10.71
CA PRO A 47 19.17 -1.87 -9.99
C PRO A 47 20.71 -1.95 -9.86
N ARG A 48 21.42 -1.00 -10.49
CA ARG A 48 22.88 -0.88 -10.44
C ARG A 48 23.35 0.43 -9.81
N ALA A 49 22.43 1.24 -9.32
CA ALA A 49 22.77 2.46 -8.64
C ALA A 49 23.35 2.13 -7.25
N HIS A 50 24.38 2.86 -6.84
CA HIS A 50 24.88 2.76 -5.46
C HIS A 50 23.84 3.31 -4.49
N VAL A 51 23.91 2.89 -3.23
CA VAL A 51 23.01 3.33 -2.16
C VAL A 51 23.84 3.80 -0.99
N ALA A 52 23.65 5.05 -0.60
CA ALA A 52 24.01 5.53 0.73
C ALA A 52 22.71 5.72 1.53
N MET A 53 22.77 5.40 2.83
CA MET A 53 21.61 5.29 3.69
C MET A 53 21.82 6.15 4.93
N TYR A 54 20.89 7.07 5.20
CA TYR A 54 21.01 8.05 6.28
C TYR A 54 19.78 7.97 7.18
N LYS A 55 19.97 7.46 8.40
CA LYS A 55 18.90 7.25 9.37
C LYS A 55 18.60 8.56 10.10
N ALA A 56 17.36 9.04 10.02
CA ALA A 56 16.94 10.32 10.62
C ALA A 56 15.85 10.19 11.69
N LEU A 57 15.05 9.12 11.70
CA LEU A 57 13.97 8.93 12.66
C LEU A 57 14.11 7.60 13.41
N TRP A 58 13.53 7.57 14.60
CA TRP A 58 13.72 6.54 15.61
C TRP A 58 12.38 6.14 16.24
N ASP A 59 12.37 5.02 16.95
CA ASP A 59 11.17 4.53 17.63
C ASP A 59 10.78 5.48 18.77
N GLU A 60 11.79 6.11 19.38
CA GLU A 60 11.65 7.11 20.44
C GLU A 60 11.17 8.47 19.92
N GLY A 61 11.21 8.69 18.60
CA GLY A 61 10.71 9.91 17.96
C GLY A 61 11.46 10.34 16.70
N SER A 62 10.88 11.36 16.07
CA SER A 62 11.46 12.07 14.92
C SER A 62 11.85 13.48 15.37
N TYR A 63 13.14 13.79 15.32
CA TYR A 63 13.63 15.13 15.61
C TYR A 63 14.03 15.83 14.32
N THR A 64 13.56 17.07 14.15
CA THR A 64 13.94 17.94 13.03
C THR A 64 15.45 18.08 12.87
N THR A 65 16.20 18.07 13.98
CA THR A 65 17.67 18.12 13.98
C THR A 65 18.31 16.92 13.30
N ASP A 66 17.74 15.73 13.49
CA ASP A 66 18.27 14.48 12.91
C ASP A 66 18.00 14.43 11.40
N ILE A 67 16.83 14.92 10.96
CA ILE A 67 16.48 15.09 9.54
C ILE A 67 17.47 16.03 8.86
N ILE A 68 17.72 17.20 9.46
CA ILE A 68 18.67 18.18 8.95
C ILE A 68 20.08 17.59 8.89
N ALA A 69 20.52 16.89 9.94
CA ALA A 69 21.84 16.28 10.01
C ALA A 69 22.03 15.18 8.93
N ALA A 70 21.03 14.32 8.76
CA ALA A 70 21.04 13.26 7.76
C ALA A 70 21.16 13.81 6.34
N ILE A 71 20.36 14.82 6.00
CA ILE A 71 20.38 15.42 4.66
C ILE A 71 21.68 16.21 4.44
N ASN A 72 22.17 16.97 5.43
CA ASN A 72 23.45 17.66 5.33
C ASN A 72 24.62 16.71 5.14
N GLN A 73 24.64 15.57 5.85
CA GLN A 73 25.68 14.56 5.65
C GLN A 73 25.60 13.96 4.24
N ALA A 74 24.40 13.65 3.73
CA ALA A 74 24.24 13.17 2.36
C ALA A 74 24.72 14.20 1.32
N ILE A 75 24.41 15.48 1.51
CA ILE A 75 24.93 16.56 0.68
C ILE A 75 26.48 16.61 0.74
N SER A 76 27.06 16.47 1.94
CA SER A 76 28.51 16.47 2.13
C SER A 76 29.20 15.27 1.46
N ASP A 77 28.55 14.12 1.45
CA ASP A 77 29.06 12.89 0.83
C ASP A 77 28.94 12.91 -0.71
N GLY A 78 28.35 13.97 -1.29
CA GLY A 78 28.36 14.22 -2.73
C GLY A 78 27.38 13.33 -3.50
N VAL A 79 26.19 13.11 -2.94
CA VAL A 79 25.19 12.23 -3.52
C VAL A 79 24.49 12.83 -4.73
N ASP A 80 24.09 12.01 -5.72
CA ASP A 80 23.44 12.51 -6.94
C ASP A 80 21.94 12.79 -6.77
N VAL A 81 21.27 11.98 -5.95
CA VAL A 81 19.81 11.99 -5.80
C VAL A 81 19.50 11.74 -4.34
N LEU A 82 18.53 12.46 -3.80
CA LEU A 82 17.90 12.26 -2.51
C LEU A 82 16.47 11.76 -2.74
N SER A 83 16.15 10.56 -2.29
CA SER A 83 14.77 10.10 -2.11
C SER A 83 14.38 10.36 -0.67
N ILE A 84 13.27 11.06 -0.38
CA ILE A 84 12.85 11.52 0.95
C ILE A 84 11.33 11.28 1.16
N SER A 85 10.94 10.14 1.72
CA SER A 85 9.52 9.86 2.03
C SER A 85 9.07 10.29 3.42
N LEU A 86 9.48 11.49 3.84
CA LEU A 86 8.96 12.17 5.03
C LEU A 86 8.38 13.51 4.60
N GLY A 87 7.48 14.05 5.42
CA GLY A 87 7.00 15.41 5.29
C GLY A 87 6.48 15.90 6.63
N LEU A 88 6.35 17.22 6.74
CA LEU A 88 5.74 17.89 7.89
C LEU A 88 4.52 18.65 7.38
N ASP A 89 3.41 18.52 8.10
CA ASP A 89 2.14 19.10 7.68
C ASP A 89 1.98 20.51 8.27
N GLY A 90 1.41 21.42 7.49
CA GLY A 90 1.05 22.77 7.98
C GLY A 90 2.23 23.70 8.31
N VAL A 91 3.44 23.38 7.87
CA VAL A 91 4.65 24.19 8.13
C VAL A 91 4.95 25.13 6.95
N PRO A 92 5.21 26.43 7.18
CA PRO A 92 5.63 27.35 6.12
C PRO A 92 7.05 27.05 5.65
N LEU A 93 7.39 27.36 4.38
CA LEU A 93 8.66 26.98 3.76
C LEU A 93 9.91 27.43 4.52
N ASN A 94 9.85 28.58 5.21
CA ASN A 94 10.98 29.13 5.97
C ASN A 94 11.20 28.44 7.33
N GLU A 95 10.25 27.63 7.79
CA GLU A 95 10.33 26.85 9.03
C GLU A 95 10.37 25.34 8.74
N ASP A 96 10.11 24.94 7.50
CA ASP A 96 10.16 23.55 7.08
C ASP A 96 11.64 23.11 6.92
N PRO A 97 12.14 22.20 7.78
CA PRO A 97 13.51 21.73 7.71
C PRO A 97 13.83 21.03 6.39
N ILE A 98 12.88 20.31 5.79
CA ILE A 98 13.05 19.63 4.51
C ILE A 98 13.22 20.68 3.42
N ALA A 99 12.39 21.73 3.44
CA ALA A 99 12.51 22.84 2.50
C ALA A 99 13.90 23.51 2.59
N LEU A 100 14.34 23.86 3.80
CA LEU A 100 15.61 24.54 4.03
C LEU A 100 16.82 23.72 3.54
N VAL A 101 16.91 22.43 3.90
CA VAL A 101 18.07 21.61 3.52
C VAL A 101 18.01 21.10 2.07
N SER A 102 16.80 20.90 1.53
CA SER A 102 16.65 20.55 0.10
C SER A 102 17.00 21.72 -0.81
N PHE A 103 16.87 22.96 -0.35
CA PHE A 103 17.36 24.13 -1.08
C PHE A 103 18.89 24.07 -1.24
N ALA A 104 19.61 23.76 -0.16
CA ALA A 104 21.06 23.58 -0.20
C ALA A 104 21.49 22.38 -1.07
N ALA A 105 20.68 21.31 -1.11
CA ALA A 105 20.88 20.19 -2.03
C ALA A 105 20.75 20.63 -3.49
N MET A 106 19.70 21.39 -3.82
CA MET A 106 19.47 21.94 -5.16
C MET A 106 20.63 22.84 -5.60
N GLU A 107 21.13 23.73 -4.73
CA GLU A 107 22.29 24.60 -5.05
C GLU A 107 23.57 23.81 -5.38
N LYS A 108 23.68 22.59 -4.85
CA LYS A 108 24.78 21.66 -5.16
C LYS A 108 24.46 20.70 -6.30
N ASN A 109 23.43 21.00 -7.09
CA ASN A 109 22.96 20.16 -8.19
C ASN A 109 22.67 18.73 -7.74
N ILE A 110 21.99 18.56 -6.59
CA ILE A 110 21.50 17.27 -6.08
C ILE A 110 20.00 17.22 -6.29
N PHE A 111 19.50 16.20 -6.99
CA PHE A 111 18.07 16.05 -7.26
C PHE A 111 17.35 15.56 -6.01
N VAL A 112 16.19 16.14 -5.68
CA VAL A 112 15.41 15.77 -4.49
C VAL A 112 14.01 15.31 -4.88
N SER A 113 13.66 14.08 -4.50
CA SER A 113 12.33 13.50 -4.61
C SER A 113 11.71 13.38 -3.22
N THR A 114 10.46 13.81 -3.06
CA THR A 114 9.70 13.76 -1.81
C THR A 114 8.33 13.10 -2.01
N SER A 115 7.79 12.49 -0.95
CA SER A 115 6.41 11.99 -0.96
C SER A 115 5.39 13.13 -0.83
N ALA A 116 4.21 13.01 -1.44
CA ALA A 116 3.15 14.01 -1.31
C ALA A 116 2.35 13.93 0.01
N GLY A 117 2.36 12.77 0.69
CA GLY A 117 1.55 12.52 1.89
C GLY A 117 0.39 11.55 1.63
N ASN A 118 -0.19 11.03 2.71
CA ASN A 118 -1.25 10.01 2.66
C ASN A 118 -2.58 10.48 3.30
N GLU A 119 -2.81 11.80 3.35
CA GLU A 119 -3.97 12.45 3.98
C GLU A 119 -5.05 12.86 2.96
N GLY A 120 -5.05 12.25 1.78
CA GLY A 120 -6.12 12.41 0.80
C GLY A 120 -7.47 11.88 1.29
N PRO A 121 -8.56 12.06 0.52
CA PRO A 121 -8.61 12.60 -0.84
C PRO A 121 -8.92 14.09 -0.90
N PHE A 122 -9.12 14.75 0.23
CA PHE A 122 -9.53 16.15 0.27
C PHE A 122 -8.43 17.09 -0.26
N HIS A 123 -8.85 18.25 -0.77
CA HIS A 123 -7.94 19.28 -1.26
C HIS A 123 -7.03 19.82 -0.14
N ALA A 124 -5.86 20.31 -0.54
CA ALA A 124 -4.89 20.97 0.34
C ALA A 124 -4.42 20.09 1.52
N THR A 125 -4.21 18.81 1.26
CA THR A 125 -3.75 17.80 2.22
C THR A 125 -2.30 17.39 2.01
N LEU A 126 -1.64 17.90 0.96
CA LEU A 126 -0.24 17.53 0.68
C LEU A 126 0.74 18.26 1.58
N HIS A 127 1.77 17.54 1.97
CA HIS A 127 3.01 18.11 2.49
C HIS A 127 4.08 18.16 1.38
N ASN A 128 5.25 18.71 1.72
CA ASN A 128 6.37 18.86 0.79
C ASN A 128 5.99 19.63 -0.48
N GLY A 129 5.09 20.62 -0.37
CA GLY A 129 4.75 21.52 -1.47
C GLY A 129 5.83 22.56 -1.74
N ILE A 130 7.07 22.08 -1.86
CA ILE A 130 8.30 22.86 -1.93
C ILE A 130 8.65 23.05 -3.43
N PRO A 131 8.85 24.29 -3.92
CA PRO A 131 9.05 24.53 -5.35
C PRO A 131 10.27 23.84 -5.98
N TRP A 132 11.33 23.61 -5.21
CA TRP A 132 12.63 23.09 -5.69
C TRP A 132 12.82 21.58 -5.52
N VAL A 133 11.78 20.84 -5.11
CA VAL A 133 11.83 19.37 -5.02
C VAL A 133 10.76 18.76 -5.94
N LEU A 134 10.93 17.50 -6.32
CA LEU A 134 9.89 16.71 -6.97
C LEU A 134 9.00 16.05 -5.92
N THR A 135 7.72 16.42 -5.86
CA THR A 135 6.72 15.89 -4.95
C THR A 135 5.86 14.84 -5.66
N VAL A 136 5.84 13.62 -5.13
CA VAL A 136 5.34 12.43 -5.83
C VAL A 136 4.04 11.89 -5.22
N ALA A 137 2.99 11.80 -6.03
CA ALA A 137 1.72 11.18 -5.71
C ALA A 137 1.76 9.64 -5.91
N ALA A 138 0.89 8.93 -5.19
CA ALA A 138 0.76 7.48 -5.28
C ALA A 138 -0.30 7.07 -6.31
N GLY A 139 0.08 6.18 -7.21
CA GLY A 139 -0.80 5.55 -8.19
C GLY A 139 -0.90 4.04 -8.01
N THR A 140 -2.01 3.47 -8.47
CA THR A 140 -2.20 2.03 -8.60
C THR A 140 -1.42 1.45 -9.77
N LEU A 141 -1.16 0.14 -9.69
CA LEU A 141 -0.68 -0.67 -10.81
C LEU A 141 -1.88 -1.32 -11.54
N ASP A 142 -1.62 -2.00 -12.65
CA ASP A 142 -2.57 -2.93 -13.29
C ASP A 142 -2.60 -4.30 -12.59
N ARG A 143 -2.07 -4.37 -11.36
CA ARG A 143 -2.02 -5.55 -10.51
C ARG A 143 -3.02 -5.47 -9.38
N GLU A 144 -3.72 -6.56 -9.13
CA GLU A 144 -4.62 -6.72 -7.99
C GLU A 144 -4.38 -8.07 -7.29
N PHE A 145 -4.54 -8.07 -5.97
CA PHE A 145 -4.50 -9.29 -5.16
C PHE A 145 -5.90 -9.78 -4.87
N GLY A 146 -6.05 -11.10 -4.94
CA GLY A 146 -7.37 -11.68 -4.96
C GLY A 146 -7.45 -13.10 -4.45
N ALA A 147 -8.70 -13.54 -4.43
CA ALA A 147 -9.11 -14.91 -4.26
C ALA A 147 -10.04 -15.32 -5.41
N VAL A 148 -10.14 -16.62 -5.64
CA VAL A 148 -11.16 -17.19 -6.53
C VAL A 148 -12.15 -17.96 -5.67
N LEU A 149 -13.39 -17.49 -5.65
CA LEU A 149 -14.52 -18.17 -5.02
C LEU A 149 -15.18 -19.09 -6.06
N THR A 150 -15.19 -20.39 -5.82
CA THR A 150 -15.85 -21.38 -6.68
C THR A 150 -17.10 -21.89 -5.99
N LEU A 151 -18.26 -21.59 -6.58
CA LEU A 151 -19.57 -22.02 -6.10
C LEU A 151 -19.78 -23.51 -6.38
N GLY A 152 -20.64 -24.18 -5.61
CA GLY A 152 -20.91 -25.62 -5.78
C GLY A 152 -21.56 -26.00 -7.12
N ASN A 153 -22.02 -25.04 -7.91
CA ASN A 153 -22.47 -25.24 -9.30
C ASN A 153 -21.32 -25.16 -10.34
N GLY A 154 -20.07 -24.99 -9.88
CA GLY A 154 -18.88 -24.92 -10.72
C GLY A 154 -18.54 -23.52 -11.26
N ILE A 155 -19.34 -22.50 -10.96
CA ILE A 155 -19.02 -21.11 -11.36
C ILE A 155 -17.90 -20.58 -10.46
N SER A 156 -16.82 -20.08 -11.08
CA SER A 156 -15.72 -19.42 -10.40
C SER A 156 -15.79 -17.90 -10.58
N ILE A 157 -15.61 -17.18 -9.48
CA ILE A 157 -15.68 -15.73 -9.39
C ILE A 157 -14.38 -15.22 -8.79
N ALA A 158 -13.72 -14.29 -9.47
CA ALA A 158 -12.57 -13.59 -8.92
C ALA A 158 -13.05 -12.43 -8.04
N GLY A 159 -12.42 -12.27 -6.88
CA GLY A 159 -12.64 -11.14 -5.98
C GLY A 159 -11.34 -10.64 -5.37
N SER A 160 -11.34 -9.40 -4.89
CA SER A 160 -10.20 -8.78 -4.23
C SER A 160 -10.02 -9.37 -2.84
N SER A 161 -8.78 -9.67 -2.46
CA SER A 161 -8.44 -10.29 -1.18
C SER A 161 -6.94 -10.15 -0.92
N PHE A 162 -6.58 -10.00 0.36
CA PHE A 162 -5.19 -9.94 0.80
C PHE A 162 -4.92 -10.87 1.99
N TYR A 163 -5.75 -11.90 2.13
CA TYR A 163 -5.63 -12.88 3.21
C TYR A 163 -4.29 -13.63 3.14
N LEU A 164 -3.56 -13.67 4.26
CA LEU A 164 -2.23 -14.27 4.34
C LEU A 164 -2.26 -15.75 4.76
N GLY A 165 -3.39 -16.29 5.19
CA GLY A 165 -3.48 -17.70 5.57
C GLY A 165 -3.22 -18.65 4.39
N SER A 166 -2.73 -19.84 4.71
CA SER A 166 -2.37 -20.88 3.72
C SER A 166 -3.55 -21.75 3.28
N SER A 167 -4.68 -21.64 3.97
CA SER A 167 -5.78 -22.58 3.85
C SER A 167 -6.80 -22.06 2.84
N SER A 168 -6.78 -22.66 1.64
CA SER A 168 -8.01 -22.74 0.84
C SER A 168 -9.03 -23.57 1.61
N PHE A 169 -10.30 -23.18 1.58
CA PHE A 169 -11.38 -24.01 2.09
C PHE A 169 -12.18 -24.59 0.94
N SER A 170 -12.77 -25.75 1.17
CA SER A 170 -13.55 -26.49 0.18
C SER A 170 -14.89 -26.91 0.75
N GLU A 171 -15.92 -26.80 -0.09
CA GLU A 171 -17.29 -27.29 0.21
C GLU A 171 -17.88 -26.73 1.51
N VAL A 172 -17.59 -25.46 1.83
CA VAL A 172 -18.13 -24.80 3.02
C VAL A 172 -19.52 -24.25 2.70
N PRO A 173 -20.54 -24.45 3.56
CA PRO A 173 -21.85 -23.86 3.36
C PRO A 173 -21.78 -22.33 3.24
N ILE A 174 -22.47 -21.74 2.27
CA ILE A 174 -22.49 -20.30 2.01
C ILE A 174 -23.88 -19.73 2.26
N VAL A 175 -23.98 -18.60 2.96
CA VAL A 175 -25.26 -18.00 3.34
C VAL A 175 -25.25 -16.50 3.05
N PHE A 176 -26.38 -15.99 2.57
CA PHE A 176 -26.57 -14.55 2.37
C PHE A 176 -27.26 -13.92 3.60
N LYS A 177 -26.76 -12.77 4.04
CA LYS A 177 -27.23 -12.06 5.24
C LYS A 177 -27.30 -10.53 5.07
N ASP A 178 -27.95 -10.10 3.99
CA ASP A 178 -28.23 -8.69 3.70
C ASP A 178 -27.02 -7.80 4.03
N GLU A 179 -27.21 -6.76 4.84
CA GLU A 179 -26.16 -5.78 5.19
C GLU A 179 -25.21 -6.23 6.31
N CYS A 180 -25.43 -7.39 6.95
CA CYS A 180 -24.56 -7.90 8.03
C CYS A 180 -24.29 -6.94 9.21
N HIS A 181 -25.18 -5.97 9.50
CA HIS A 181 -25.00 -5.04 10.64
C HIS A 181 -25.31 -5.65 12.01
N ILE A 182 -26.15 -6.69 12.08
CA ILE A 182 -26.65 -7.23 13.36
C ILE A 182 -25.77 -8.40 13.82
N MET A 183 -24.71 -8.08 14.57
CA MET A 183 -23.74 -9.08 15.04
C MET A 183 -24.37 -10.25 15.82
N SER A 184 -25.43 -10.02 16.60
CA SER A 184 -26.11 -11.07 17.37
C SER A 184 -26.76 -12.15 16.50
N ASP A 185 -27.10 -11.83 15.25
CA ASP A 185 -27.61 -12.79 14.28
C ASP A 185 -26.49 -13.50 13.54
N LEU A 186 -25.35 -12.82 13.35
CA LEU A 186 -24.19 -13.40 12.69
C LEU A 186 -23.54 -14.51 13.52
N ILE A 187 -23.43 -14.31 14.84
CA ILE A 187 -22.83 -15.30 15.77
C ILE A 187 -23.54 -16.66 15.73
N LYS A 188 -24.85 -16.68 15.46
CA LYS A 188 -25.67 -17.91 15.42
C LYS A 188 -25.43 -18.77 14.17
N ILE A 189 -24.74 -18.25 13.17
CA ILE A 189 -24.61 -18.89 11.85
C ILE A 189 -23.60 -20.04 11.88
N GLY A 190 -22.58 -19.92 12.72
CA GLY A 190 -21.49 -20.90 12.84
C GLY A 190 -20.54 -20.89 11.64
N PRO A 191 -19.75 -21.96 11.45
CA PRO A 191 -18.63 -22.00 10.49
C PRO A 191 -19.15 -22.13 9.05
N LYS A 192 -19.57 -21.00 8.48
CA LYS A 192 -20.07 -20.86 7.11
C LYS A 192 -19.38 -19.69 6.42
N ILE A 193 -19.50 -19.62 5.10
CA ILE A 193 -19.14 -18.42 4.34
C ILE A 193 -20.32 -17.46 4.41
N MET A 194 -20.06 -16.24 4.85
CA MET A 194 -21.06 -15.19 4.97
C MET A 194 -21.01 -14.26 3.77
N VAL A 195 -22.15 -14.01 3.14
CA VAL A 195 -22.27 -13.05 2.03
C VAL A 195 -23.08 -11.85 2.49
N CYS A 196 -22.46 -10.67 2.39
CA CYS A 196 -23.02 -9.38 2.76
C CYS A 196 -23.10 -8.48 1.51
N GLU A 197 -24.15 -7.67 1.43
CA GLU A 197 -24.35 -6.68 0.37
C GLU A 197 -24.90 -5.38 0.99
N GLY A 198 -24.51 -4.24 0.45
CA GLY A 198 -25.07 -2.94 0.86
C GLY A 198 -24.05 -1.97 1.45
N ALA A 199 -22.75 -2.25 1.37
CA ALA A 199 -21.73 -1.28 1.70
C ALA A 199 -21.52 -0.30 0.54
N PHE A 200 -21.80 0.99 0.72
CA PHE A 200 -21.63 2.01 -0.32
C PHE A 200 -20.49 2.99 -0.04
N ASP A 201 -19.99 3.00 1.20
CA ASP A 201 -18.82 3.77 1.61
C ASP A 201 -17.87 2.97 2.52
N SER A 202 -16.83 3.64 2.99
CA SER A 202 -15.80 3.03 3.86
C SER A 202 -16.34 2.60 5.22
N ASN A 203 -17.30 3.33 5.78
CA ASN A 203 -17.83 3.04 7.12
C ASN A 203 -18.69 1.79 7.07
N ASP A 204 -19.59 1.70 6.08
CA ASP A 204 -20.44 0.52 5.92
C ASP A 204 -19.61 -0.75 5.69
N LEU A 205 -18.58 -0.66 4.84
CA LEU A 205 -17.71 -1.80 4.56
C LEU A 205 -16.87 -2.17 5.79
N SER A 206 -16.40 -1.18 6.55
CA SER A 206 -15.69 -1.40 7.83
C SER A 206 -16.56 -2.19 8.79
N ASP A 207 -17.77 -1.71 9.05
CA ASP A 207 -18.71 -2.31 10.00
C ASP A 207 -19.08 -3.74 9.57
N GLN A 208 -19.29 -3.96 8.26
CA GLN A 208 -19.55 -5.29 7.73
C GLN A 208 -18.37 -6.23 7.99
N VAL A 209 -17.15 -5.83 7.64
CA VAL A 209 -15.95 -6.67 7.82
C VAL A 209 -15.69 -6.96 9.29
N GLU A 210 -15.83 -5.97 10.18
CA GLU A 210 -15.64 -6.12 11.62
C GLU A 210 -16.68 -7.08 12.24
N ASN A 211 -17.97 -6.90 11.93
CA ASN A 211 -19.03 -7.75 12.45
C ASN A 211 -18.89 -9.20 11.98
N VAL A 212 -18.53 -9.40 10.70
CA VAL A 212 -18.36 -10.75 10.13
C VAL A 212 -17.10 -11.42 10.68
N SER A 213 -15.98 -10.70 10.77
CA SER A 213 -14.72 -11.25 11.31
C SER A 213 -14.81 -11.60 12.80
N SER A 214 -15.66 -10.89 13.54
CA SER A 214 -15.97 -11.17 14.96
C SER A 214 -16.96 -12.32 15.14
N ALA A 215 -17.64 -12.76 14.07
CA ALA A 215 -18.51 -13.92 14.10
C ALA A 215 -17.69 -15.22 13.95
N ASN A 216 -18.19 -16.33 14.48
CA ASN A 216 -17.55 -17.65 14.36
C ASN A 216 -17.78 -18.28 12.97
N VAL A 217 -17.48 -17.52 11.91
CA VAL A 217 -17.68 -17.87 10.50
C VAL A 217 -16.35 -18.23 9.85
N THR A 218 -16.41 -18.91 8.70
CA THR A 218 -15.20 -19.37 8.00
C THR A 218 -14.58 -18.27 7.14
N ALA A 219 -15.41 -17.44 6.51
CA ALA A 219 -14.98 -16.36 5.63
C ALA A 219 -16.11 -15.35 5.40
N GLY A 220 -15.74 -14.13 5.00
CA GLY A 220 -16.67 -13.08 4.55
C GLY A 220 -16.54 -12.82 3.05
N VAL A 221 -17.67 -12.71 2.37
CA VAL A 221 -17.81 -12.25 0.98
C VAL A 221 -18.61 -10.96 0.99
N PHE A 222 -18.04 -9.87 0.50
CA PHE A 222 -18.66 -8.55 0.54
C PHE A 222 -18.93 -8.06 -0.88
N ILE A 223 -20.19 -7.78 -1.17
CA ILE A 223 -20.67 -7.31 -2.45
C ILE A 223 -20.79 -5.78 -2.37
N THR A 224 -19.95 -5.07 -3.12
CA THR A 224 -19.92 -3.61 -3.10
C THR A 224 -19.49 -3.02 -4.45
N ASN A 225 -19.84 -1.76 -4.69
CA ASN A 225 -19.29 -0.92 -5.76
C ASN A 225 -18.25 0.09 -5.24
N PHE A 226 -18.00 0.12 -3.93
CA PHE A 226 -16.96 0.94 -3.33
C PHE A 226 -15.60 0.50 -3.87
N THR A 227 -14.80 1.45 -4.35
CA THR A 227 -13.57 1.10 -5.08
C THR A 227 -12.30 1.15 -4.24
N ASP A 228 -12.38 1.73 -3.04
CA ASP A 228 -11.22 1.90 -2.16
C ASP A 228 -11.18 0.81 -1.09
N THR A 229 -11.04 -0.43 -1.54
CA THR A 229 -11.23 -1.61 -0.70
C THR A 229 -9.93 -2.10 -0.05
N GLU A 230 -8.81 -1.42 -0.32
CA GLU A 230 -7.46 -1.84 0.07
C GLU A 230 -7.31 -2.00 1.61
N GLY A 231 -7.92 -1.09 2.38
CA GLY A 231 -7.87 -1.14 3.85
C GLY A 231 -8.76 -2.22 4.48
N PHE A 232 -9.65 -2.86 3.71
CA PHE A 232 -10.66 -3.80 4.21
C PHE A 232 -10.28 -5.26 3.94
N ILE A 233 -9.32 -5.48 3.05
CA ILE A 233 -8.77 -6.80 2.77
C ILE A 233 -7.64 -7.07 3.79
N GLY A 234 -8.03 -7.51 4.98
CA GLY A 234 -7.10 -7.79 6.09
C GLY A 234 -6.30 -9.09 5.91
N ASP A 235 -5.22 -9.21 6.68
CA ASP A 235 -4.31 -10.36 6.72
C ASP A 235 -4.80 -11.50 7.63
N GLY A 236 -5.54 -11.18 8.70
CA GLY A 236 -5.94 -12.12 9.75
C GLY A 236 -7.23 -12.92 9.51
N PHE A 237 -8.17 -12.44 8.70
CA PHE A 237 -9.47 -13.08 8.44
C PHE A 237 -9.73 -13.26 6.94
N PRO A 238 -10.26 -14.41 6.46
CA PRO A 238 -10.53 -14.61 5.03
C PRO A 238 -11.66 -13.70 4.51
N VAL A 239 -11.27 -12.67 3.76
CA VAL A 239 -12.16 -11.70 3.11
C VAL A 239 -12.09 -11.84 1.60
N VAL A 240 -13.22 -11.82 0.91
CA VAL A 240 -13.31 -11.72 -0.55
C VAL A 240 -14.28 -10.61 -0.92
N ILE A 241 -13.82 -9.57 -1.59
CA ILE A 241 -14.66 -8.46 -2.05
C ILE A 241 -14.96 -8.67 -3.53
N VAL A 242 -16.23 -8.54 -3.91
CA VAL A 242 -16.70 -8.77 -5.28
C VAL A 242 -17.57 -7.63 -5.77
N SER A 243 -17.62 -7.48 -7.10
CA SER A 243 -18.46 -6.48 -7.75
C SER A 243 -19.95 -6.79 -7.56
N LEU A 244 -20.83 -5.79 -7.71
CA LEU A 244 -22.29 -5.99 -7.71
C LEU A 244 -22.75 -7.03 -8.74
N ARG A 245 -22.08 -7.08 -9.90
CA ARG A 245 -22.40 -8.03 -10.98
C ARG A 245 -22.13 -9.47 -10.56
N ASP A 246 -20.95 -9.70 -9.99
CA ASP A 246 -20.55 -11.04 -9.54
C ASP A 246 -21.32 -11.42 -8.27
N GLY A 247 -21.57 -10.46 -7.38
CA GLY A 247 -22.42 -10.60 -6.22
C GLY A 247 -23.83 -11.07 -6.56
N LYS A 248 -24.45 -10.54 -7.62
CA LYS A 248 -25.73 -11.06 -8.13
C LYS A 248 -25.66 -12.54 -8.49
N THR A 249 -24.58 -12.98 -9.14
CA THR A 249 -24.37 -14.39 -9.48
C THR A 249 -24.30 -15.26 -8.22
N ILE A 250 -23.65 -14.77 -7.17
CA ILE A 250 -23.55 -15.46 -5.87
C ILE A 250 -24.91 -15.53 -5.19
N THR A 251 -25.64 -14.41 -5.09
CA THR A 251 -26.93 -14.38 -4.41
C THR A 251 -28.00 -15.18 -5.15
N ASP A 252 -28.00 -15.17 -6.49
CA ASP A 252 -28.88 -16.01 -7.31
C ASP A 252 -28.56 -17.51 -7.13
N TYR A 253 -27.29 -17.89 -7.01
CA TYR A 253 -26.90 -19.27 -6.68
C TYR A 253 -27.41 -19.71 -5.30
N ILE A 254 -27.23 -18.87 -4.28
CA ILE A 254 -27.67 -19.16 -2.90
C ILE A 254 -29.19 -19.36 -2.85
N LYS A 255 -29.97 -18.52 -3.53
CA LYS A 255 -31.45 -18.60 -3.57
C LYS A 255 -31.97 -19.85 -4.26
N ASN A 256 -31.24 -20.35 -5.27
CA ASN A 256 -31.68 -21.47 -6.11
C ASN A 256 -31.12 -22.83 -5.68
N SER A 257 -30.36 -22.90 -4.59
CA SER A 257 -29.76 -24.13 -4.07
C SER A 257 -30.35 -24.52 -2.72
N ASN A 258 -30.66 -25.81 -2.54
CA ASN A 258 -31.13 -26.35 -1.26
C ASN A 258 -30.01 -26.47 -0.22
N SER A 259 -28.75 -26.58 -0.67
CA SER A 259 -27.57 -26.66 0.18
C SER A 259 -26.41 -25.95 -0.51
N PRO A 260 -26.44 -24.61 -0.55
CA PRO A 260 -25.39 -23.84 -1.21
C PRO A 260 -24.06 -24.00 -0.49
N GLN A 261 -23.01 -24.28 -1.26
CA GLN A 261 -21.64 -24.44 -0.78
C GLN A 261 -20.68 -23.70 -1.70
N ALA A 262 -19.51 -23.33 -1.19
CA ALA A 262 -18.45 -22.75 -1.98
C ALA A 262 -17.06 -23.13 -1.45
N SER A 263 -16.09 -23.02 -2.33
CA SER A 263 -14.66 -23.18 -2.05
C SER A 263 -13.95 -21.87 -2.37
N ALA A 264 -12.83 -21.56 -1.72
CA ALA A 264 -12.03 -20.39 -2.08
C ALA A 264 -10.54 -20.71 -2.11
N GLU A 265 -9.87 -20.15 -3.11
CA GLU A 265 -8.41 -20.15 -3.22
C GLU A 265 -7.88 -18.71 -3.13
N PHE A 266 -7.07 -18.44 -2.12
CA PHE A 266 -6.43 -17.14 -1.89
C PHE A 266 -5.07 -17.03 -2.60
N ARG A 267 -4.32 -15.94 -2.35
CA ARG A 267 -2.95 -15.78 -2.85
C ARG A 267 -2.87 -15.68 -4.37
N LYS A 268 -3.91 -15.14 -5.01
CA LYS A 268 -3.93 -14.87 -6.45
C LYS A 268 -3.39 -13.48 -6.72
N THR A 269 -2.66 -13.37 -7.83
CA THR A 269 -2.15 -12.10 -8.35
C THR A 269 -2.64 -11.98 -9.78
N ASN A 270 -3.53 -11.01 -10.00
CA ASN A 270 -4.10 -10.73 -11.31
C ASN A 270 -3.38 -9.52 -11.90
N LEU A 271 -3.10 -9.57 -13.21
CA LEU A 271 -2.46 -8.49 -13.96
C LEU A 271 -3.40 -8.02 -15.09
N GLY A 272 -3.17 -6.81 -15.62
CA GLY A 272 -4.00 -6.23 -16.68
C GLY A 272 -5.34 -5.65 -16.19
N ILE A 273 -5.43 -5.31 -14.90
CA ILE A 273 -6.60 -4.63 -14.32
C ILE A 273 -6.78 -3.25 -14.95
N LYS A 274 -8.03 -2.89 -15.25
CA LYS A 274 -8.40 -1.61 -15.88
C LYS A 274 -9.51 -0.91 -15.09
N PRO A 275 -9.46 0.43 -14.98
CA PRO A 275 -8.40 1.31 -15.47
C PRO A 275 -7.17 1.31 -14.54
N ALA A 276 -5.98 1.39 -15.12
CA ALA A 276 -4.72 1.60 -14.41
C ALA A 276 -3.77 2.47 -15.25
N PRO A 277 -3.00 3.39 -14.65
CA PRO A 277 -2.99 3.72 -13.21
C PRO A 277 -4.19 4.60 -12.81
N ARG A 278 -4.57 4.54 -11.53
CA ARG A 278 -5.46 5.50 -10.88
C ARG A 278 -4.72 6.16 -9.72
N VAL A 279 -4.99 7.44 -9.45
CA VAL A 279 -4.52 8.07 -8.21
C VAL A 279 -5.21 7.39 -7.03
N THR A 280 -4.45 7.01 -6.00
CA THR A 280 -5.02 6.40 -4.80
C THR A 280 -5.85 7.42 -4.00
N SER A 281 -6.83 6.95 -3.24
CA SER A 281 -7.67 7.79 -2.39
C SER A 281 -6.82 8.54 -1.35
N TYR A 282 -5.93 7.81 -0.68
CA TYR A 282 -5.05 8.34 0.36
C TYR A 282 -4.00 9.31 -0.17
N SER A 283 -3.62 9.28 -1.45
CA SER A 283 -2.58 10.19 -1.94
C SER A 283 -3.03 11.65 -1.73
N SER A 284 -2.28 12.39 -0.92
CA SER A 284 -2.59 13.79 -0.60
C SER A 284 -2.69 14.67 -1.84
N ARG A 285 -3.53 15.70 -1.77
CA ARG A 285 -3.89 16.57 -2.90
C ARG A 285 -3.47 18.01 -2.68
N GLY A 286 -3.18 18.70 -3.79
CA GLY A 286 -2.95 20.12 -3.79
C GLY A 286 -4.24 20.94 -3.62
N PRO A 287 -4.13 22.28 -3.62
CA PRO A 287 -2.88 23.05 -3.68
C PRO A 287 -2.05 22.95 -2.40
N SER A 288 -0.75 23.26 -2.47
CA SER A 288 0.08 23.36 -1.26
C SER A 288 -0.30 24.60 -0.45
N ALA A 289 -0.45 24.45 0.87
CA ALA A 289 -0.59 25.59 1.78
C ALA A 289 0.70 26.43 1.86
N SER A 290 1.87 25.78 1.79
CA SER A 290 3.18 26.44 1.93
C SER A 290 3.55 27.28 0.70
N CYS A 291 3.07 26.90 -0.50
CA CYS A 291 3.25 27.68 -1.73
C CYS A 291 2.10 27.42 -2.72
N PRO A 292 0.95 28.09 -2.59
CA PRO A 292 -0.24 27.80 -3.41
C PRO A 292 -0.09 28.21 -4.90
N LEU A 293 0.92 29.02 -5.22
CA LEU A 293 1.19 29.49 -6.58
C LEU A 293 1.91 28.44 -7.45
N VAL A 294 2.54 27.44 -6.83
CA VAL A 294 3.22 26.34 -7.53
C VAL A 294 2.36 25.08 -7.41
N LEU A 295 1.96 24.52 -8.56
CA LEU A 295 1.12 23.33 -8.58
C LEU A 295 1.87 22.13 -8.01
N LYS A 296 1.20 21.39 -7.13
CA LYS A 296 1.69 20.17 -6.47
C LYS A 296 0.53 19.18 -6.30
N PRO A 297 0.78 17.86 -6.26
CA PRO A 297 2.06 17.18 -6.52
C PRO A 297 2.47 17.28 -7.99
N ASP A 298 3.75 17.05 -8.31
CA ASP A 298 4.28 17.26 -9.68
C ASP A 298 4.02 16.06 -10.59
N ILE A 299 4.12 14.85 -10.05
CA ILE A 299 3.99 13.60 -10.82
C ILE A 299 3.37 12.49 -9.96
N MET A 300 2.86 11.46 -10.62
CA MET A 300 2.40 10.22 -10.00
C MET A 300 3.35 9.07 -10.34
N ALA A 301 3.62 8.21 -9.36
CA ALA A 301 4.39 6.97 -9.55
C ALA A 301 3.70 5.80 -8.82
N PRO A 302 4.08 4.53 -9.10
CA PRO A 302 3.53 3.37 -8.41
C PRO A 302 3.72 3.48 -6.88
N GLY A 303 2.62 3.50 -6.14
CA GLY A 303 2.62 3.67 -4.69
C GLY A 303 1.65 2.79 -3.93
N SER A 304 0.69 2.13 -4.60
CA SER A 304 -0.22 1.17 -3.96
C SER A 304 0.27 -0.26 -4.13
N LEU A 305 0.25 -0.99 -3.01
CA LEU A 305 0.49 -2.42 -2.90
C LEU A 305 1.82 -2.84 -3.56
N ILE A 306 2.91 -2.13 -3.27
CA ILE A 306 4.24 -2.35 -3.83
C ILE A 306 5.00 -3.41 -3.03
N LEU A 307 5.51 -4.42 -3.73
CA LEU A 307 6.37 -5.47 -3.16
C LEU A 307 7.81 -4.94 -3.03
N ALA A 308 8.36 -4.94 -1.82
CA ALA A 308 9.74 -4.54 -1.55
C ALA A 308 10.36 -5.40 -0.44
N ALA A 309 11.68 -5.33 -0.29
CA ALA A 309 12.37 -6.08 0.75
C ALA A 309 11.97 -5.65 2.16
N TRP A 310 12.04 -6.59 3.10
CA TRP A 310 11.66 -6.43 4.49
C TRP A 310 12.61 -7.20 5.41
N PRO A 311 12.97 -6.66 6.58
CA PRO A 311 13.77 -7.39 7.56
C PRO A 311 13.05 -8.63 8.08
N GLN A 312 13.76 -9.75 8.10
CA GLN A 312 13.24 -11.03 8.61
C GLN A 312 12.87 -11.02 10.10
N SER A 313 13.45 -10.11 10.87
CA SER A 313 13.23 -10.01 12.32
C SER A 313 12.01 -9.16 12.69
N ILE A 314 11.32 -8.58 11.70
CA ILE A 314 10.21 -7.65 11.93
C ILE A 314 8.95 -8.25 11.31
N GLU A 315 7.89 -8.28 12.12
CA GLU A 315 6.60 -8.83 11.73
C GLU A 315 6.03 -8.10 10.49
N VAL A 316 5.45 -8.86 9.55
CA VAL A 316 4.79 -8.32 8.35
C VAL A 316 3.28 -8.30 8.44
N GLY A 317 2.73 -9.08 9.36
CA GLY A 317 1.30 -9.28 9.60
C GLY A 317 1.10 -10.44 10.55
N SER A 318 -0.14 -10.78 10.84
CA SER A 318 -0.47 -11.90 11.73
C SER A 318 -1.52 -12.82 11.12
N ASN A 319 -1.50 -14.09 11.49
CA ASN A 319 -2.55 -15.04 11.15
C ASN A 319 -2.94 -15.82 12.41
N ASN A 320 -4.20 -15.74 12.82
CA ASN A 320 -4.70 -16.32 14.08
C ASN A 320 -3.83 -15.92 15.29
N SER A 321 -3.48 -14.63 15.38
CA SER A 321 -2.61 -14.07 16.42
C SER A 321 -1.17 -14.62 16.46
N GLN A 322 -0.75 -15.37 15.43
CA GLN A 322 0.65 -15.73 15.25
C GLN A 322 1.34 -14.72 14.34
N PRO A 323 2.48 -14.16 14.76
CA PRO A 323 3.23 -13.21 13.93
C PRO A 323 3.81 -13.92 12.72
N LEU A 324 3.71 -13.26 11.56
CA LEU A 324 4.28 -13.71 10.30
C LEU A 324 5.52 -12.89 9.98
N PHE A 325 6.49 -13.54 9.33
CA PHE A 325 7.75 -12.92 8.91
C PHE A 325 8.02 -13.27 7.45
N SER A 326 8.63 -12.34 6.71
CA SER A 326 8.96 -12.51 5.30
C SER A 326 10.11 -11.60 4.89
N ASN A 327 10.91 -12.03 3.90
CA ASN A 327 11.97 -11.22 3.28
C ASN A 327 11.42 -10.06 2.45
N PHE A 328 10.15 -10.14 2.11
CA PHE A 328 9.44 -9.13 1.34
C PHE A 328 8.15 -8.76 2.06
N ASN A 329 7.70 -7.54 1.83
CA ASN A 329 6.39 -7.08 2.25
C ASN A 329 5.76 -6.26 1.12
N ILE A 330 4.45 -6.15 1.13
CA ILE A 330 3.65 -5.36 0.20
C ILE A 330 3.03 -4.22 0.98
N LEU A 331 3.33 -3.00 0.58
CA LEU A 331 2.85 -1.80 1.25
C LEU A 331 2.33 -0.76 0.28
N SER A 332 1.56 0.17 0.84
CA SER A 332 1.02 1.33 0.15
C SER A 332 1.46 2.63 0.78
N GLY A 333 1.56 3.65 -0.06
CA GLY A 333 1.84 5.02 0.34
C GLY A 333 2.56 5.81 -0.74
N THR A 334 2.47 7.13 -0.65
CA THR A 334 3.38 8.04 -1.38
C THR A 334 4.85 7.78 -1.03
N SER A 335 5.12 7.16 0.13
CA SER A 335 6.45 6.66 0.50
C SER A 335 6.99 5.54 -0.39
N MET A 336 6.13 4.81 -1.09
CA MET A 336 6.53 3.82 -2.09
C MET A 336 6.66 4.47 -3.47
N ALA A 337 5.93 5.55 -3.74
CA ALA A 337 5.99 6.27 -5.01
C ALA A 337 7.24 7.14 -5.16
N CYS A 338 7.62 7.86 -4.10
CA CYS A 338 8.83 8.69 -4.03
C CYS A 338 10.10 7.97 -4.53
N PRO A 339 10.45 6.76 -4.05
CA PRO A 339 11.63 6.04 -4.51
C PRO A 339 11.57 5.60 -5.98
N HIS A 340 10.37 5.34 -6.55
CA HIS A 340 10.28 5.06 -7.98
C HIS A 340 10.73 6.28 -8.81
N ALA A 341 10.29 7.47 -8.44
CA ALA A 341 10.68 8.71 -9.14
C ALA A 341 12.17 9.03 -8.94
N ALA A 342 12.70 8.86 -7.73
CA ALA A 342 14.13 9.00 -7.47
C ALA A 342 14.97 8.03 -8.33
N GLY A 343 14.53 6.78 -8.47
CA GLY A 343 15.17 5.79 -9.34
C GLY A 343 15.22 6.22 -10.80
N VAL A 344 14.11 6.74 -11.33
CA VAL A 344 14.08 7.31 -12.70
C VAL A 344 15.03 8.51 -12.81
N ALA A 345 15.03 9.41 -11.83
CA ALA A 345 15.92 10.57 -11.82
C ALA A 345 17.40 10.16 -11.84
N ALA A 346 17.78 9.12 -11.11
CA ALA A 346 19.15 8.61 -11.12
C ALA A 346 19.55 8.01 -12.48
N LEU A 347 18.64 7.30 -13.15
CA LEU A 347 18.88 6.80 -14.51
C LEU A 347 19.05 7.96 -15.49
N LEU A 348 18.21 9.00 -15.38
CA LEU A 348 18.30 10.19 -16.22
C LEU A 348 19.62 10.93 -16.02
N ARG A 349 20.05 11.15 -14.77
CA ARG A 349 21.37 11.75 -14.47
C ARG A 349 22.54 10.92 -15.00
N LYS A 350 22.41 9.59 -15.02
CA LYS A 350 23.44 8.74 -15.61
C LYS A 350 23.50 8.87 -17.14
N ALA A 351 22.35 9.03 -17.78
CA ALA A 351 22.25 9.23 -19.23
C ALA A 351 22.63 10.65 -19.66
N HIS A 352 22.37 11.64 -18.80
CA HIS A 352 22.63 13.06 -19.00
C HIS A 352 23.36 13.64 -17.76
N PRO A 353 24.70 13.53 -17.72
CA PRO A 353 25.49 13.95 -16.55
C PRO A 353 25.66 15.47 -16.36
N ASP A 354 25.38 16.26 -17.40
CA ASP A 354 25.46 17.72 -17.43
C ASP A 354 24.14 18.38 -17.00
#